data_AF-A0A2N5JLD0-F1
#
_entry.id   AF-A0A2N5JLD0-F1
#
_cell.length_a   1.000
_cell.length_b   1.000
_cell.length_c   1.000
_cell.angle_alpha   90.00
_cell.angle_beta   90.00
_cell.angle_gamma   90.00
#
_symmetry.space_group_name_H-M   'P 1'
#
loop_
_entity.id
_entity.type
_entity.pdbx_description
1 polymer ?
#
loop_
_entity_poly.entity_id
_entity_poly.type
_entity_poly.pdbx_seq_one_letter_code
_entity_poly.pdbx_strand_id
1 'polypeptide(L)'
;FYLHQGQRLEPHNSAVVQSLYLAYKNLQNPTIASYWKEMGRNFYLATDPQNPNWLWATLPDRDDFTYVFFQQSILLAVLPDLAQIVTIVLLADNDWFEGEMEFWVGYLQPGMTVIDVGANVGVYTFSAAREVGESGRVIAIEPFAPCVACLEETKRVNNLPQVVIKQAAASNRSGTLHLATSVSSELNAVTTDPDAPGVEVAAVTIDE
;
A
#
# COMPACT_ATOMS: atom_id res chain seq x y z
N PHE A 1 14.33 15.62 13.71
CA PHE A 1 14.43 17.08 13.96
C PHE A 1 13.61 17.88 12.95
N TYR A 2 13.74 17.63 11.64
CA TYR A 2 12.93 18.29 10.60
C TYR A 2 11.44 17.95 10.60
N LEU A 3 11.04 16.69 10.80
CA LEU A 3 9.61 16.29 10.88
C LEU A 3 8.84 16.99 12.01
N HIS A 4 9.47 17.14 13.19
CA HIS A 4 8.88 17.91 14.31
C HIS A 4 8.75 19.40 14.00
N GLN A 5 9.66 19.95 13.20
CA GLN A 5 9.53 21.34 12.72
C GLN A 5 8.43 21.44 11.65
N GLY A 6 8.30 20.45 10.77
CA GLY A 6 7.22 20.36 9.77
C GLY A 6 5.83 20.35 10.43
N GLN A 7 5.64 19.58 11.50
CA GLN A 7 4.38 19.57 12.26
C GLN A 7 4.09 20.92 12.94
N ARG A 8 5.09 21.71 13.32
CA ARG A 8 4.86 23.08 13.83
C ARG A 8 4.41 24.05 12.74
N LEU A 9 4.76 23.78 11.49
CA LEU A 9 4.38 24.58 10.33
C LEU A 9 2.98 24.19 9.82
N GLU A 10 2.66 22.89 9.84
CA GLU A 10 1.36 22.35 9.40
C GLU A 10 0.80 21.32 10.40
N PRO A 11 0.31 21.75 11.57
CA PRO A 11 -0.13 20.85 12.64
C PRO A 11 -1.38 20.02 12.30
N HIS A 12 -2.06 20.37 11.21
CA HIS A 12 -3.27 19.70 10.72
C HIS A 12 -3.01 18.80 9.50
N ASN A 13 -1.73 18.58 9.13
CA ASN A 13 -1.37 17.70 8.04
C ASN A 13 -1.30 16.24 8.53
N SER A 14 -2.25 15.41 8.09
CA SER A 14 -2.36 14.02 8.52
C SER A 14 -1.11 13.20 8.18
N ALA A 15 -0.56 13.36 6.98
CA ALA A 15 0.61 12.62 6.53
C ALA A 15 1.85 12.92 7.40
N VAL A 16 2.01 14.17 7.84
CA VAL A 16 3.08 14.56 8.77
C VAL A 16 2.90 13.88 10.14
N VAL A 17 1.69 13.86 10.68
CA VAL A 17 1.40 13.23 11.98
C VAL A 17 1.56 11.70 11.90
N GLN A 18 1.10 11.09 10.81
CA GLN A 18 1.28 9.66 10.54
C GLN A 18 2.76 9.30 10.38
N SER A 19 3.53 10.12 9.65
CA SER A 19 4.98 9.92 9.50
C SER A 19 5.70 9.97 10.84
N LEU A 20 5.29 10.87 11.75
CA LEU A 20 5.82 10.91 13.11
C LEU A 20 5.46 9.67 13.92
N TYR A 21 4.20 9.21 13.85
CA TYR A 21 3.76 7.96 14.46
C TYR A 21 4.63 6.77 14.02
N LEU A 22 4.76 6.56 12.70
CA LEU A 22 5.52 5.45 12.14
C LEU A 22 7.01 5.59 12.43
N ALA A 23 7.59 6.79 12.33
CA ALA A 23 9.01 7.01 12.66
C ALA A 23 9.33 6.61 14.10
N TYR A 24 8.47 6.97 15.07
CA TYR A 24 8.68 6.58 16.47
C TYR A 24 8.41 5.10 16.73
N LYS A 25 7.54 4.47 15.95
CA LYS A 25 7.35 3.00 15.95
C LYS A 25 8.62 2.29 15.46
N ASN A 26 9.20 2.73 14.34
CA ASN A 26 10.47 2.21 13.80
C ASN A 26 11.65 2.41 14.77
N LEU A 27 11.68 3.52 15.51
CA LEU A 27 12.67 3.79 16.55
C LEU A 27 12.41 3.02 17.86
N GLN A 28 11.38 2.15 17.91
CA GLN A 28 10.99 1.37 19.08
C GLN A 28 10.69 2.24 20.31
N ASN A 29 10.06 3.41 20.09
CA ASN A 29 9.64 4.32 21.14
C ASN A 29 8.10 4.36 21.23
N PRO A 30 7.48 3.38 21.92
CA PRO A 30 6.03 3.23 21.93
C PRO A 30 5.33 4.41 22.59
N THR A 31 5.92 5.03 23.62
CA THR A 31 5.32 6.19 24.30
C THR A 31 5.12 7.37 23.36
N ILE A 32 6.13 7.72 22.57
CA ILE A 32 6.01 8.85 21.63
C ILE A 32 5.17 8.45 20.40
N ALA A 33 5.26 7.20 19.94
CA ALA A 33 4.39 6.72 18.87
C ALA A 33 2.90 6.84 19.26
N SER A 34 2.52 6.34 20.44
CA SER A 34 1.15 6.45 20.96
C SER A 34 0.67 7.90 21.05
N TYR A 35 1.53 8.83 21.47
CA TYR A 35 1.20 10.25 21.50
C TYR A 35 0.77 10.79 20.12
N TRP A 36 1.53 10.46 19.06
CA TRP A 36 1.18 10.91 17.70
C TRP A 36 -0.09 10.23 17.17
N LYS A 37 -0.30 8.95 17.49
CA LYS A 37 -1.53 8.24 17.12
C LYS A 37 -2.75 8.83 17.82
N GLU A 38 -2.66 9.12 19.12
CA GLU A 38 -3.72 9.80 19.88
C GLU A 38 -4.00 11.21 19.35
N MET A 39 -2.95 11.96 18.97
CA MET A 39 -3.12 13.25 18.32
C MET A 39 -3.93 13.13 17.02
N GLY A 40 -3.57 12.18 16.15
CA GLY A 40 -4.31 11.93 14.92
C GLY A 40 -5.77 11.51 15.18
N ARG A 41 -6.00 10.67 16.20
CA ARG A 41 -7.35 10.25 16.60
C ARG A 41 -8.19 11.43 17.11
N ASN A 42 -7.57 12.34 17.87
CA ASN A 42 -8.26 13.54 18.35
C ASN A 42 -8.62 14.47 17.19
N PHE A 43 -7.74 14.62 16.18
CA PHE A 43 -8.08 15.36 14.97
C PHE A 43 -9.25 14.73 14.21
N TYR A 44 -9.22 13.41 13.98
CA TYR A 44 -10.33 12.69 13.33
C TYR A 44 -11.67 12.95 14.01
N LEU A 45 -11.71 12.89 15.34
CA LEU A 45 -12.94 13.09 16.12
C LEU A 45 -13.39 14.56 16.16
N ALA A 46 -12.46 15.52 16.06
CA ALA A 46 -12.73 16.94 16.25
C ALA A 46 -13.05 17.71 14.96
N THR A 47 -12.48 17.34 13.81
CA THR A 47 -12.69 18.08 12.55
C THR A 47 -13.88 17.57 11.76
N ASP A 48 -13.87 16.29 11.39
CA ASP A 48 -14.91 15.61 10.63
C ASP A 48 -14.58 14.11 10.62
N PRO A 49 -15.39 13.25 11.28
CA PRO A 49 -15.23 11.79 11.25
C PRO A 49 -15.35 11.18 9.84
N GLN A 50 -15.56 11.97 8.79
CA GLN A 50 -15.61 11.52 7.41
C GLN A 50 -14.32 11.79 6.62
N ASN A 51 -13.34 12.52 7.17
CA ASN A 51 -12.09 12.79 6.46
C ASN A 51 -11.22 11.51 6.40
N PRO A 52 -11.07 10.88 5.21
CA PRO A 52 -10.38 9.60 5.09
C PRO A 52 -8.88 9.71 5.44
N ASN A 53 -8.30 10.90 5.34
CA ASN A 53 -6.89 11.13 5.63
C ASN A 53 -6.51 10.79 7.07
N TRP A 54 -7.45 10.83 8.02
CA TRP A 54 -7.17 10.54 9.44
C TRP A 54 -7.61 9.13 9.86
N LEU A 55 -8.19 8.33 8.96
CA LEU A 55 -8.73 7.02 9.30
C LEU A 55 -7.66 6.07 9.86
N TRP A 56 -6.40 6.20 9.42
CA TRP A 56 -5.26 5.42 9.94
C TRP A 56 -5.13 5.51 11.47
N ALA A 57 -5.49 6.64 12.10
CA ALA A 57 -5.36 6.84 13.55
C ALA A 57 -6.44 6.08 14.35
N THR A 58 -7.45 5.56 13.67
CA THR A 58 -8.52 4.75 14.25
C THR A 58 -8.19 3.25 14.27
N LEU A 59 -7.16 2.83 13.51
CA LEU A 59 -6.75 1.43 13.44
C LEU A 59 -6.29 0.91 14.82
N PRO A 60 -6.56 -0.37 15.15
CA PRO A 60 -6.03 -1.00 16.35
C PRO A 60 -4.50 -0.99 16.32
N ASP A 61 -3.82 -1.17 17.47
CA ASP A 61 -2.34 -1.12 17.52
C ASP A 61 -1.63 -2.31 16.87
N ARG A 62 -2.41 -3.33 16.49
CA ARG A 62 -1.96 -4.45 15.65
C ARG A 62 -2.04 -4.01 14.19
N ASP A 63 -1.01 -3.31 13.73
CA ASP A 63 -1.00 -2.79 12.35
C ASP A 63 -0.38 -3.84 11.42
N ASP A 64 -1.22 -4.62 10.73
CA ASP A 64 -0.79 -5.34 9.53
C ASP A 64 -0.66 -4.37 8.33
N PHE A 65 -1.30 -3.19 8.42
CA PHE A 65 -1.28 -2.11 7.44
C PHE A 65 -1.57 -0.74 8.09
N THR A 66 -1.34 0.33 7.34
CA THR A 66 -1.81 1.70 7.61
C THR A 66 -2.49 2.25 6.36
N TYR A 67 -3.25 3.35 6.48
CA TYR A 67 -3.92 3.94 5.33
C TYR A 67 -3.22 5.19 4.82
N VAL A 68 -3.13 5.31 3.50
CA VAL A 68 -2.73 6.54 2.82
C VAL A 68 -3.79 6.88 1.78
N PHE A 69 -4.15 8.16 1.70
CA PHE A 69 -5.07 8.62 0.66
C PHE A 69 -4.30 8.78 -0.64
N PHE A 70 -4.77 8.12 -1.68
CA PHE A 70 -4.12 8.02 -2.97
C PHE A 70 -5.06 8.50 -4.04
N GLN A 71 -4.54 9.33 -4.96
CA GLN A 71 -5.25 9.65 -6.19
C GLN A 71 -6.66 10.25 -5.94
N GLN A 72 -6.80 10.98 -4.82
CA GLN A 72 -7.97 11.73 -4.35
C GLN A 72 -9.26 10.95 -4.09
N SER A 73 -9.30 9.64 -4.35
CA SER A 73 -10.53 8.86 -4.19
C SER A 73 -10.30 7.45 -3.65
N ILE A 74 -9.05 7.00 -3.54
CA ILE A 74 -8.71 5.66 -3.07
C ILE A 74 -8.04 5.76 -1.71
N LEU A 75 -8.54 4.99 -0.76
CA LEU A 75 -7.83 4.74 0.49
C LEU A 75 -6.97 3.49 0.37
N LEU A 76 -5.68 3.65 0.10
CA LEU A 76 -4.74 2.54 0.01
C LEU A 76 -4.37 2.04 1.41
N ALA A 77 -4.47 0.73 1.63
CA ALA A 77 -3.78 0.07 2.72
C ALA A 77 -2.35 -0.25 2.27
N VAL A 78 -1.36 0.14 3.08
CA VAL A 78 0.07 -0.08 2.82
C VAL A 78 0.74 -0.62 4.07
N LEU A 79 1.91 -1.24 3.91
CA LEU A 79 2.68 -1.76 5.05
C LEU A 79 3.07 -0.61 6.00
N PRO A 80 2.88 -0.75 7.33
CA PRO A 80 2.97 0.35 8.28
C PRO A 80 4.42 0.53 8.78
N ASP A 81 5.34 0.72 7.84
CA ASP A 81 6.78 0.78 8.08
C ASP A 81 7.43 1.78 7.10
N LEU A 82 8.18 2.75 7.62
CA LEU A 82 8.90 3.75 6.81
C LEU A 82 10.13 3.20 6.07
N ALA A 83 10.54 1.96 6.34
CA ALA A 83 11.53 1.26 5.54
C ALA A 83 10.96 0.76 4.20
N GLN A 84 9.62 0.74 4.04
CA GLN A 84 8.96 0.43 2.78
C GLN A 84 8.96 1.67 1.89
N ILE A 85 9.56 1.57 0.72
CA ILE A 85 9.71 2.67 -0.23
C ILE A 85 8.34 3.23 -0.62
N VAL A 86 7.35 2.36 -0.90
CA VAL A 86 5.99 2.76 -1.26
C VAL A 86 5.32 3.57 -0.15
N THR A 87 5.46 3.14 1.10
CA THR A 87 4.85 3.82 2.25
C THR A 87 5.44 5.21 2.44
N ILE A 88 6.77 5.34 2.41
CA ILE A 88 7.41 6.64 2.60
C ILE A 88 7.14 7.60 1.43
N VAL A 89 7.12 7.10 0.20
CA VAL A 89 6.80 7.91 -0.99
C VAL A 89 5.37 8.42 -0.93
N LEU A 90 4.39 7.54 -0.69
CA LEU A 90 2.99 7.93 -0.62
C LEU A 90 2.70 8.90 0.53
N LEU A 91 3.38 8.77 1.68
CA LEU A 91 3.26 9.73 2.77
C LEU A 91 3.91 11.08 2.46
N ALA A 92 4.96 11.11 1.65
CA ALA A 92 5.66 12.34 1.32
C ALA A 92 4.90 13.19 0.29
N ASP A 93 4.31 12.55 -0.72
CA ASP A 93 3.74 13.23 -1.89
C ASP A 93 2.22 13.10 -2.02
N ASN A 94 1.60 12.19 -1.26
CA ASN A 94 0.19 11.77 -1.40
C ASN A 94 -0.20 11.29 -2.82
N ASP A 95 0.80 11.00 -3.66
CA ASP A 95 0.65 10.47 -5.00
C ASP A 95 1.90 9.67 -5.41
N TRP A 96 1.84 9.03 -6.58
CA TRP A 96 2.97 8.32 -7.17
C TRP A 96 3.61 9.18 -8.25
N PHE A 97 4.77 9.76 -7.95
CA PHE A 97 5.42 10.81 -8.75
C PHE A 97 6.12 10.33 -10.04
N GLU A 98 6.00 9.05 -10.39
CA GLU A 98 6.66 8.51 -11.58
C GLU A 98 5.89 8.89 -12.85
N GLY A 99 6.60 9.41 -13.86
CA GLY A 99 6.00 9.74 -15.16
C GLY A 99 5.35 8.54 -15.88
N GLU A 100 5.69 7.31 -15.45
CA GLU A 100 5.00 6.10 -15.88
C GLU A 100 3.53 6.06 -15.44
N MET A 101 3.17 6.70 -14.32
CA MET A 101 1.79 6.79 -13.85
C MET A 101 0.92 7.65 -14.78
N GLU A 102 1.47 8.72 -15.35
CA GLU A 102 0.77 9.53 -16.36
C GLU A 102 0.50 8.72 -17.63
N PHE A 103 1.51 7.96 -18.10
CA PHE A 103 1.34 7.04 -19.22
C PHE A 103 0.31 5.95 -18.88
N TRP A 104 0.40 5.33 -17.70
CA TRP A 104 -0.51 4.29 -17.24
C TRP A 104 -1.97 4.74 -17.30
N VAL A 105 -2.30 5.85 -16.62
CA VAL A 105 -3.66 6.39 -16.57
C VAL A 105 -4.14 6.84 -17.94
N GLY A 106 -3.27 7.41 -18.78
CA GLY A 106 -3.65 7.94 -20.09
C GLY A 106 -4.12 6.89 -21.13
N TYR A 107 -3.76 5.62 -20.96
CA TYR A 107 -4.14 4.54 -21.88
C TYR A 107 -5.31 3.70 -21.39
N LEU A 108 -5.65 3.77 -20.11
CA LEU A 108 -6.76 3.03 -19.54
C LEU A 108 -8.09 3.64 -19.95
N GLN A 109 -9.08 2.78 -20.20
CA GLN A 109 -10.42 3.17 -20.59
C GLN A 109 -11.46 2.38 -19.78
N PRO A 110 -12.65 2.95 -19.56
CA PRO A 110 -13.75 2.25 -18.91
C PRO A 110 -14.05 0.91 -19.59
N GLY A 111 -14.24 -0.15 -18.78
CA GLY A 111 -14.53 -1.50 -19.27
C GLY A 111 -13.31 -2.34 -19.67
N MET A 112 -12.09 -1.80 -19.62
CA MET A 112 -10.88 -2.58 -19.90
C MET A 112 -10.62 -3.67 -18.85
N THR A 113 -9.92 -4.73 -19.27
CA THR A 113 -9.31 -5.70 -18.37
C THR A 113 -7.82 -5.41 -18.27
N VAL A 114 -7.32 -5.26 -17.04
CA VAL A 114 -5.91 -4.99 -16.72
C VAL A 114 -5.36 -6.15 -15.90
N ILE A 115 -4.12 -6.56 -16.20
CA ILE A 115 -3.37 -7.53 -15.40
C ILE A 115 -2.16 -6.81 -14.84
N ASP A 116 -2.06 -6.74 -13.52
CA ASP A 116 -0.95 -6.15 -12.77
C ASP A 116 -0.12 -7.28 -12.15
N VAL A 117 1.12 -7.45 -12.63
CA VAL A 117 2.01 -8.57 -12.26
C VAL A 117 3.11 -8.06 -11.34
N GLY A 118 3.21 -8.62 -10.14
CA GLY A 118 4.03 -8.05 -9.07
C GLY A 118 3.34 -6.82 -8.46
N ALA A 119 2.03 -6.94 -8.20
CA ALA A 119 1.17 -5.82 -7.83
C ALA A 119 1.58 -5.12 -6.52
N ASN A 120 2.43 -5.73 -5.69
CA ASN A 120 2.88 -5.21 -4.42
C ASN A 120 1.67 -4.79 -3.55
N VAL A 121 1.68 -3.60 -2.93
CA VAL A 121 0.53 -3.06 -2.17
C VAL A 121 -0.56 -2.45 -3.06
N GLY A 122 -0.38 -2.44 -4.39
CA GLY A 122 -1.45 -2.16 -5.35
C GLY A 122 -1.52 -0.74 -5.92
N VAL A 123 -0.42 0.03 -5.92
CA VAL A 123 -0.40 1.38 -6.50
C VAL A 123 -0.97 1.39 -7.94
N TYR A 124 -0.48 0.51 -8.80
CA TYR A 124 -0.97 0.39 -10.19
C TYR A 124 -2.32 -0.32 -10.27
N THR A 125 -2.53 -1.39 -9.50
CA THR A 125 -3.80 -2.12 -9.39
C THR A 125 -4.98 -1.18 -9.12
N PHE A 126 -4.88 -0.32 -8.10
CA PHE A 126 -6.00 0.52 -7.69
C PHE A 126 -6.11 1.81 -8.50
N SER A 127 -5.00 2.30 -9.05
CA SER A 127 -5.06 3.32 -10.10
C SER A 127 -5.84 2.78 -11.31
N ALA A 128 -5.54 1.55 -11.76
CA ALA A 128 -6.28 0.94 -12.85
C ALA A 128 -7.75 0.69 -12.52
N ALA A 129 -8.05 0.21 -11.31
CA ALA A 129 -9.43 -0.05 -10.88
C ALA A 129 -10.30 1.22 -10.92
N ARG A 130 -9.70 2.38 -10.62
CA ARG A 130 -10.35 3.70 -10.73
C ARG A 130 -10.65 4.06 -12.19
N GLU A 131 -9.70 3.88 -13.10
CA GLU A 131 -9.85 4.28 -14.50
C GLU A 131 -10.78 3.35 -15.30
N VAL A 132 -10.67 2.03 -15.10
CA VAL A 132 -11.50 1.06 -15.84
C VAL A 132 -12.93 0.98 -15.32
N GLY A 133 -13.18 1.48 -14.10
CA GLY A 133 -14.49 1.53 -13.47
C GLY A 133 -15.10 0.15 -13.18
N GLU A 134 -16.36 0.15 -12.71
CA GLU A 134 -17.08 -1.06 -12.29
C GLU A 134 -17.38 -2.05 -13.44
N SER A 135 -17.39 -1.58 -14.69
CA SER A 135 -17.57 -2.42 -15.87
C SER A 135 -16.28 -3.08 -16.35
N GLY A 136 -15.13 -2.63 -15.85
CA GLY A 136 -13.82 -3.21 -16.15
C GLY A 136 -13.46 -4.37 -15.23
N ARG A 137 -12.21 -4.80 -15.30
CA ARG A 137 -11.66 -5.84 -14.44
C ARG A 137 -10.17 -5.62 -14.21
N VAL A 138 -9.70 -5.79 -12.98
CA VAL A 138 -8.27 -5.73 -12.67
C VAL A 138 -7.85 -7.03 -12.00
N ILE A 139 -6.81 -7.67 -12.51
CA ILE A 139 -6.25 -8.91 -11.96
C ILE A 139 -4.87 -8.58 -11.38
N ALA A 140 -4.78 -8.52 -10.06
CA ALA A 140 -3.54 -8.30 -9.33
C ALA A 140 -2.89 -9.64 -8.98
N ILE A 141 -1.66 -9.85 -9.43
CA ILE A 141 -0.87 -11.06 -9.14
C ILE A 141 0.29 -10.63 -8.24
N GLU A 142 0.28 -11.06 -6.98
CA GLU A 142 1.30 -10.69 -5.99
C GLU A 142 1.67 -11.91 -5.12
N PRO A 143 2.95 -12.32 -5.07
CA PRO A 143 3.36 -13.47 -4.28
C PRO A 143 3.47 -13.20 -2.77
N PHE A 144 3.82 -11.99 -2.35
CA PHE A 144 4.19 -11.70 -0.97
C PHE A 144 2.96 -11.48 -0.08
N ALA A 145 2.75 -12.38 0.88
CA ALA A 145 1.54 -12.41 1.70
C ALA A 145 1.20 -11.09 2.44
N PRO A 146 2.18 -10.35 3.01
CA PRO A 146 1.89 -9.03 3.59
C PRO A 146 1.34 -8.02 2.58
N CYS A 147 1.87 -8.00 1.35
CA CYS A 147 1.36 -7.15 0.28
C CYS A 147 -0.04 -7.59 -0.17
N VAL A 148 -0.30 -8.89 -0.26
CA VAL A 148 -1.65 -9.42 -0.53
C VAL A 148 -2.66 -9.00 0.53
N ALA A 149 -2.29 -8.99 1.81
CA ALA A 149 -3.17 -8.50 2.86
C ALA A 149 -3.53 -7.01 2.68
N CYS A 150 -2.56 -6.18 2.26
CA CYS A 150 -2.81 -4.78 1.88
C CYS A 150 -3.73 -4.65 0.66
N LEU A 151 -3.54 -5.47 -0.38
CA LEU A 151 -4.41 -5.50 -1.56
C LEU A 151 -5.86 -5.83 -1.17
N GLU A 152 -6.06 -6.90 -0.40
CA GLU A 152 -7.40 -7.33 0.03
C GLU A 152 -8.07 -6.27 0.90
N GLU A 153 -7.33 -5.63 1.81
CA GLU A 153 -7.88 -4.57 2.64
C GLU A 153 -8.27 -3.35 1.81
N THR A 154 -7.40 -2.91 0.88
CA THR A 154 -7.69 -1.79 -0.02
C THR A 154 -8.93 -2.07 -0.85
N LYS A 155 -9.03 -3.27 -1.43
CA LYS A 155 -10.22 -3.71 -2.16
C LYS A 155 -11.48 -3.64 -1.30
N ARG A 156 -11.39 -4.09 -0.03
CA ARG A 156 -12.50 -4.12 0.91
C ARG A 156 -12.98 -2.72 1.30
N VAL A 157 -12.06 -1.82 1.69
CA VAL A 157 -12.42 -0.48 2.18
C VAL A 157 -12.93 0.46 1.09
N ASN A 158 -12.49 0.25 -0.16
CA ASN A 158 -12.96 1.02 -1.30
C ASN A 158 -14.14 0.35 -2.04
N ASN A 159 -14.58 -0.83 -1.60
CA ASN A 159 -15.65 -1.62 -2.25
C ASN A 159 -15.42 -1.80 -3.76
N LEU A 160 -14.29 -2.42 -4.12
CA LEU A 160 -13.87 -2.63 -5.52
C LEU A 160 -14.03 -4.10 -5.96
N PRO A 161 -15.25 -4.59 -6.22
CA PRO A 161 -15.50 -5.99 -6.55
C PRO A 161 -14.86 -6.43 -7.87
N GLN A 162 -14.56 -5.50 -8.77
CA GLN A 162 -13.91 -5.74 -10.06
C GLN A 162 -12.42 -6.10 -9.95
N VAL A 163 -11.82 -5.93 -8.76
CA VAL A 163 -10.42 -6.30 -8.49
C VAL A 163 -10.34 -7.76 -8.03
N VAL A 164 -9.59 -8.57 -8.76
CA VAL A 164 -9.32 -9.98 -8.46
C VAL A 164 -7.86 -10.11 -8.03
N ILE A 165 -7.63 -10.62 -6.84
CA ILE A 165 -6.28 -10.78 -6.29
C ILE A 165 -5.90 -12.25 -6.35
N LYS A 166 -4.72 -12.54 -6.89
CA LYS A 166 -4.11 -13.88 -6.93
C LYS A 166 -2.81 -13.84 -6.14
N GLN A 167 -2.79 -14.55 -5.01
CA GLN A 167 -1.58 -14.73 -4.20
C GLN A 167 -0.64 -15.76 -4.86
N ALA A 168 0.14 -15.31 -5.84
CA ALA A 168 1.09 -16.14 -6.56
C ALA A 168 2.13 -15.28 -7.30
N ALA A 169 3.26 -15.88 -7.65
CA ALA A 169 4.18 -15.33 -8.62
C ALA A 169 3.72 -15.73 -10.04
N ALA A 170 3.69 -14.78 -10.97
CA ALA A 170 3.50 -15.11 -12.38
C ALA A 170 4.74 -15.85 -12.91
N SER A 171 4.53 -16.96 -13.61
CA SER A 171 5.59 -17.80 -14.14
C SER A 171 5.18 -18.47 -15.45
N ASN A 172 6.13 -19.09 -16.15
CA ASN A 172 5.86 -19.87 -17.34
C ASN A 172 5.33 -21.28 -17.05
N ARG A 173 5.21 -21.64 -15.77
CA ARG A 173 4.68 -22.92 -15.29
C ARG A 173 4.12 -22.76 -13.88
N SER A 174 3.12 -23.55 -13.56
CA SER A 174 2.55 -23.60 -12.21
C SER A 174 3.45 -24.43 -11.28
N GLY A 175 3.46 -24.09 -10.00
CA GLY A 175 4.29 -24.79 -9.01
C GLY A 175 4.61 -23.92 -7.80
N THR A 176 5.84 -24.05 -7.29
CA THR A 176 6.34 -23.27 -6.17
C THR A 176 7.67 -22.63 -6.57
N LEU A 177 7.90 -21.40 -6.13
CA LEU A 177 9.13 -20.65 -6.35
C LEU A 177 9.63 -20.08 -5.02
N HIS A 178 10.95 -19.90 -4.93
CA HIS A 178 11.57 -19.18 -3.84
C HIS A 178 11.55 -17.68 -4.13
N LEU A 179 10.89 -16.90 -3.27
CA LEU A 179 10.90 -15.44 -3.29
C LEU A 179 11.89 -14.93 -2.25
N ALA A 180 13.03 -14.41 -2.71
CA ALA A 180 13.96 -13.71 -1.83
C ALA A 180 13.30 -12.44 -1.30
N THR A 181 13.34 -12.25 0.02
CA THR A 181 12.76 -11.09 0.70
C THR A 181 13.82 -10.08 1.06
N SER A 182 13.55 -8.82 0.81
CA SER A 182 14.40 -7.69 1.18
C SER A 182 13.78 -6.88 2.32
N VAL A 183 14.46 -5.81 2.73
CA VAL A 183 13.93 -4.83 3.70
C VAL A 183 12.66 -4.18 3.16
N SER A 184 12.62 -3.89 1.86
CA SER A 184 11.49 -3.26 1.17
C SER A 184 10.86 -4.27 0.21
N SER A 185 9.54 -4.39 0.22
CA SER A 185 8.79 -5.38 -0.56
C SER A 185 8.98 -5.26 -2.09
N GLU A 186 9.24 -4.06 -2.58
CA GLU A 186 9.51 -3.69 -3.98
C GLU A 186 10.84 -4.27 -4.48
N LEU A 187 11.72 -4.67 -3.56
CA LEU A 187 13.02 -5.28 -3.86
C LEU A 187 12.98 -6.80 -3.71
N ASN A 188 11.81 -7.39 -3.40
CA ASN A 188 11.65 -8.83 -3.40
C ASN A 188 11.81 -9.36 -4.83
N ALA A 189 12.43 -10.53 -4.96
CA ALA A 189 12.71 -11.11 -6.27
C ALA A 189 12.65 -12.63 -6.24
N VAL A 190 12.15 -13.23 -7.32
CA VAL A 190 12.27 -14.68 -7.51
C VAL A 190 13.74 -15.03 -7.69
N THR A 191 14.20 -16.07 -7.00
CA THR A 191 15.59 -16.53 -7.07
C THR A 191 15.66 -18.04 -7.24
N THR A 192 16.79 -18.50 -7.78
CA THR A 192 17.15 -19.92 -7.85
C THR A 192 18.09 -20.34 -6.73
N ASP A 193 18.56 -19.38 -5.92
CA ASP A 193 19.38 -19.66 -4.74
C ASP A 193 18.47 -20.05 -3.56
N PRO A 194 18.46 -21.32 -3.13
CA PRO A 194 17.59 -21.78 -2.05
C PRO A 194 18.07 -21.31 -0.67
N ASP A 195 19.30 -20.81 -0.55
CA ASP A 195 19.87 -20.34 0.70
C ASP A 195 19.65 -18.82 0.89
N ALA A 196 19.13 -18.14 -0.14
CA ALA A 196 18.73 -16.74 -0.03
C ALA A 196 17.63 -16.59 1.04
N PRO A 197 17.69 -15.56 1.92
CA PRO A 197 16.60 -15.30 2.84
C PRO A 197 15.31 -15.01 2.08
N GLY A 198 14.27 -15.78 2.33
CA GLY A 198 13.03 -15.68 1.56
C GLY A 198 11.94 -16.63 2.03
N VAL A 199 10.91 -16.73 1.19
CA VAL A 199 9.72 -17.56 1.43
C VAL A 199 9.35 -18.34 0.17
N GLU A 200 8.81 -19.54 0.36
CA GLU A 200 8.20 -20.30 -0.74
C GLU A 200 6.83 -19.73 -1.07
N VAL A 201 6.57 -19.48 -2.35
CA VAL A 201 5.32 -18.92 -2.85
C VAL A 201 4.77 -19.77 -4.00
N ALA A 202 3.44 -19.80 -4.12
CA ALA A 202 2.81 -20.42 -5.27
C ALA A 202 3.21 -19.68 -6.56
N ALA A 203 3.34 -20.42 -7.65
CA ALA A 203 3.57 -19.91 -8.99
C ALA A 203 2.45 -20.36 -9.92
N VAL A 204 2.00 -19.46 -10.79
CA VAL A 204 0.90 -19.71 -11.74
C VAL A 204 1.23 -19.13 -13.10
N THR A 205 0.66 -19.68 -14.16
CA THR A 205 0.67 -19.05 -15.48
C THR A 205 -0.42 -17.98 -15.59
N ILE A 206 -0.22 -16.98 -16.43
CA ILE A 206 -1.21 -15.90 -16.62
C ILE A 206 -2.51 -16.43 -17.26
N ASP A 207 -2.42 -17.50 -18.05
CA ASP A 207 -3.56 -18.10 -18.77
C ASP A 207 -4.44 -19.03 -17.90
N GLU A 208 -4.04 -19.27 -16.64
CA GLU A 208 -4.84 -19.96 -15.60
C GLU A 208 -5.65 -18.96 -14.77
#